data_AF-A0A7X7VS62-F1
#
_entry.id   AF-A0A7X7VS62-F1
#
_cell.length_a   1.000
_cell.length_b   1.000
_cell.length_c   1.000
_cell.angle_alpha   90.00
_cell.angle_beta   90.00
_cell.angle_gamma   90.00
#
_symmetry.space_group_name_H-M   'P 1'
#
loop_
_entity.id
_entity.type
_entity.pdbx_description
1 polymer ?
#
loop_
_entity_poly.entity_id
_entity_poly.type
_entity_poly.pdbx_seq_one_letter_code
_entity_poly.pdbx_strand_id
1 'polypeptide(L)'
;MLKRQDRFMNNELLGFISRPQYENSCSMSSLTAVINYLFSDQIGIKTTKEWAEEIEAPDPEEPLSPGNETMMSWFKLVCEHYGVEGKCDYFICDEDVEDWDDNPKVITKLKKAIKSKKQALIYHLDNHYNVIVGYFEHATDPDKAYDPDAQLQRWIVLGEHSDYNRLEDFPAINKILEILKRGDRYNLLYDRCTAPVWSIRWRTIRHDLINTPNHCILMFEK
;
A
#
# COMPACT_ATOMS: atom_id res chain seq x y z
N MET A 1 12.50 12.53 19.54
CA MET A 1 11.02 12.49 19.53
C MET A 1 10.53 13.49 18.48
N LEU A 2 9.80 13.04 17.46
CA LEU A 2 9.21 13.92 16.45
C LEU A 2 8.07 14.71 17.10
N LYS A 3 8.30 15.99 17.41
CA LYS A 3 7.41 16.85 18.22
C LYS A 3 6.33 17.61 17.43
N ARG A 4 6.20 17.37 16.13
CA ARG A 4 5.20 18.05 15.30
C ARG A 4 4.32 17.00 14.65
N GLN A 5 3.01 17.18 14.81
CA GLN A 5 2.04 16.50 13.96
C GLN A 5 2.42 16.77 12.51
N ASP A 6 2.79 15.72 11.79
CA ASP A 6 3.10 15.78 10.37
C ASP A 6 2.03 15.01 9.59
N ARG A 7 1.70 15.50 8.41
CA ARG A 7 0.67 14.94 7.54
C ARG A 7 1.12 15.13 6.11
N PHE A 8 1.03 14.08 5.33
CA PHE A 8 1.43 14.12 3.94
C PHE A 8 0.64 13.12 3.12
N MET A 9 0.21 13.57 1.95
CA MET A 9 -0.43 12.75 0.92
C MET A 9 0.32 12.93 -0.38
N ASN A 10 0.75 11.81 -0.97
CA ASN A 10 1.37 11.78 -2.27
C ASN A 10 0.30 11.77 -3.37
N ASN A 11 -0.18 12.96 -3.72
CA ASN A 11 -1.23 13.11 -4.74
C ASN A 11 -0.79 12.67 -6.15
N GLU A 12 0.51 12.67 -6.42
CA GLU A 12 1.07 12.21 -7.70
C GLU A 12 0.99 10.69 -7.80
N LEU A 13 1.42 9.96 -6.76
CA LEU A 13 1.27 8.50 -6.68
C LEU A 13 -0.21 8.07 -6.65
N LEU A 14 -1.06 8.82 -5.92
CA LEU A 14 -2.52 8.60 -5.93
C LEU A 14 -3.10 8.69 -7.35
N GLY A 15 -2.55 9.54 -8.22
CA GLY A 15 -3.00 9.68 -9.61
C GLY A 15 -2.79 8.44 -10.48
N PHE A 16 -1.97 7.49 -10.03
CA PHE A 16 -1.72 6.22 -10.71
C PHE A 16 -2.51 5.05 -10.13
N ILE A 17 -3.39 5.29 -9.15
CA ILE A 17 -4.30 4.27 -8.65
C ILE A 17 -5.47 4.11 -9.62
N SER A 18 -5.63 2.90 -10.15
CA SER A 18 -6.75 2.49 -10.99
C SER A 18 -7.51 1.35 -10.30
N ARG A 19 -8.84 1.48 -10.14
CA ARG A 19 -9.68 0.54 -9.38
C ARG A 19 -11.07 0.33 -10.00
N PRO A 20 -11.63 -0.89 -9.90
CA PRO A 20 -10.86 -2.14 -9.86
C PRO A 20 -10.20 -2.33 -11.22
N GLN A 21 -8.89 -2.58 -11.25
CA GLN A 21 -8.24 -2.88 -12.53
C GLN A 21 -8.39 -4.36 -12.88
N TYR A 22 -8.22 -5.25 -11.89
CA TYR A 22 -8.40 -6.70 -12.00
C TYR A 22 -8.86 -7.28 -10.66
N GLU A 23 -9.68 -8.34 -10.69
CA GLU A 23 -10.26 -8.97 -9.49
C GLU A 23 -9.20 -9.66 -8.62
N ASN A 24 -8.20 -10.31 -9.23
CA ASN A 24 -7.25 -11.18 -8.54
C ASN A 24 -5.76 -10.76 -8.66
N SER A 25 -5.50 -9.51 -9.12
CA SER A 25 -4.14 -9.06 -9.46
C SER A 25 -3.76 -7.73 -8.79
N CYS A 26 -4.07 -7.59 -7.49
CA CYS A 26 -3.71 -6.42 -6.68
C CYS A 26 -2.19 -6.17 -6.65
N SER A 27 -1.40 -7.25 -6.70
CA SER A 27 0.06 -7.26 -6.80
C SER A 27 0.54 -6.52 -8.05
N MET A 28 0.14 -7.00 -9.23
CA MET A 28 0.51 -6.41 -10.51
C MET A 28 -0.06 -5.00 -10.68
N SER A 29 -1.27 -4.74 -10.21
CA SER A 29 -1.89 -3.40 -10.27
C SER A 29 -1.14 -2.39 -9.39
N SER A 30 -0.77 -2.77 -8.18
CA SER A 30 0.07 -1.94 -7.29
C SER A 30 1.45 -1.70 -7.89
N LEU A 31 2.04 -2.73 -8.51
CA LEU A 31 3.33 -2.59 -9.20
C LEU A 31 3.22 -1.65 -10.41
N THR A 32 2.10 -1.68 -11.14
CA THR A 32 1.82 -0.78 -12.26
C THR A 32 1.82 0.68 -11.80
N ALA A 33 1.17 0.98 -10.67
CA ALA A 33 1.17 2.33 -10.10
C ALA A 33 2.59 2.79 -9.73
N VAL A 34 3.39 1.88 -9.14
CA VAL A 34 4.79 2.14 -8.81
C VAL A 34 5.63 2.41 -10.06
N ILE A 35 5.51 1.57 -11.09
CA ILE A 35 6.24 1.74 -12.37
C ILE A 35 5.89 3.09 -12.99
N ASN A 36 4.61 3.44 -13.07
CA ASN A 36 4.16 4.71 -13.64
C ASN A 36 4.62 5.91 -12.81
N TYR A 37 4.53 5.82 -11.49
CA TYR A 37 5.00 6.89 -10.61
C TYR A 37 6.50 7.14 -10.74
N LEU A 38 7.30 6.08 -10.87
CA LEU A 38 8.74 6.19 -11.00
C LEU A 38 9.13 6.59 -12.42
N PHE A 39 8.57 5.99 -13.47
CA PHE A 39 9.16 6.04 -14.80
C PHE A 39 8.28 6.66 -15.89
N SER A 40 7.08 7.18 -15.57
CA SER A 40 6.20 7.74 -16.61
C SER A 40 6.81 8.89 -17.42
N ASP A 41 7.80 9.60 -16.86
CA ASP A 41 8.59 10.61 -17.55
C ASP A 41 9.50 10.06 -18.66
N GLN A 42 9.90 8.79 -18.55
CA GLN A 42 10.82 8.10 -19.46
C GLN A 42 10.11 7.11 -20.39
N ILE A 43 9.14 6.35 -19.87
CA ILE A 43 8.51 5.23 -20.59
C ILE A 43 7.03 5.47 -20.91
N GLY A 44 6.47 6.62 -20.48
CA GLY A 44 5.04 6.90 -20.57
C GLY A 44 4.21 6.13 -19.52
N ILE A 45 2.90 6.30 -19.56
CA ILE A 45 1.98 5.55 -18.69
C ILE A 45 1.75 4.17 -19.30
N LYS A 46 1.89 3.13 -18.48
CA LYS A 46 1.69 1.73 -18.83
C LYS A 46 0.50 1.15 -18.09
N THR A 47 -0.26 0.31 -18.78
CA THR A 47 -1.27 -0.56 -18.16
C THR A 47 -0.62 -1.83 -17.65
N THR A 48 -1.32 -2.55 -16.76
CA THR A 48 -0.82 -3.81 -16.20
C THR A 48 -0.63 -4.87 -17.29
N LYS A 49 -1.58 -4.95 -18.23
CA LYS A 49 -1.53 -5.90 -19.34
C LYS A 49 -0.36 -5.63 -20.28
N GLU A 50 -0.13 -4.36 -20.65
CA GLU A 50 0.96 -3.98 -21.54
C GLU A 50 2.33 -4.42 -20.99
N TRP A 51 2.69 -4.02 -19.77
CA TRP A 51 4.01 -4.40 -19.25
C TRP A 51 4.10 -5.90 -18.94
N ALA A 52 2.99 -6.55 -18.58
CA ALA A 52 2.98 -8.00 -18.34
C ALA A 52 3.28 -8.78 -19.61
N GLU A 53 2.63 -8.43 -20.73
CA GLU A 53 2.88 -9.05 -22.04
C GLU A 53 4.32 -8.81 -22.51
N GLU A 54 4.86 -7.60 -22.34
CA GLU A 54 6.21 -7.22 -22.77
C GLU A 54 7.34 -7.94 -22.00
N ILE A 55 7.10 -8.34 -20.76
CA ILE A 55 8.07 -9.10 -19.95
C ILE A 55 7.74 -10.60 -19.83
N GLU A 56 6.71 -11.06 -20.55
CA GLU A 56 6.21 -12.45 -20.47
C GLU A 56 5.79 -12.88 -19.05
N ALA A 57 5.21 -11.95 -18.28
CA ALA A 57 4.57 -12.26 -17.00
C ALA A 57 3.18 -12.89 -17.20
N PRO A 58 2.60 -13.54 -16.16
CA PRO A 58 1.23 -14.05 -16.24
C PRO A 58 0.21 -12.97 -16.59
N ASP A 59 -0.87 -13.37 -17.26
CA ASP A 59 -1.97 -12.45 -17.59
C ASP A 59 -2.63 -11.95 -16.28
N PRO A 60 -2.75 -10.62 -16.07
CA PRO A 60 -3.39 -10.07 -14.88
C PRO A 60 -4.88 -10.43 -14.74
N GLU A 61 -5.53 -10.98 -15.77
CA GLU A 61 -6.91 -11.50 -15.69
C GLU A 61 -6.97 -12.89 -15.02
N GLU A 62 -5.86 -13.61 -14.95
CA GLU A 62 -5.81 -14.92 -14.30
C GLU A 62 -5.60 -14.80 -12.78
N PRO A 63 -6.11 -15.76 -11.97
CA PRO A 63 -5.86 -15.77 -10.53
C PRO A 63 -4.38 -15.93 -10.20
N LEU A 64 -3.83 -14.99 -9.43
CA LEU A 64 -2.41 -14.96 -9.07
C LEU A 64 -2.23 -14.79 -7.56
N SER A 65 -1.21 -15.44 -7.01
CA SER A 65 -0.76 -15.23 -5.63
C SER A 65 0.76 -15.15 -5.60
N PRO A 66 1.33 -14.09 -6.19
CA PRO A 66 2.78 -13.93 -6.27
C PRO A 66 3.35 -13.62 -4.89
N GLY A 67 4.54 -14.14 -4.63
CA GLY A 67 5.33 -13.75 -3.46
C GLY A 67 6.07 -12.43 -3.68
N ASN A 68 6.68 -11.93 -2.59
CA ASN A 68 7.47 -10.70 -2.60
C ASN A 68 8.62 -10.72 -3.63
N GLU A 69 9.31 -11.86 -3.76
CA GLU A 69 10.40 -12.03 -4.72
C GLU A 69 9.92 -11.98 -6.17
N THR A 70 8.74 -12.53 -6.45
CA THR A 70 8.11 -12.46 -7.78
C THR A 70 7.81 -11.01 -8.15
N MET A 71 7.24 -10.24 -7.22
CA MET A 71 6.98 -8.80 -7.41
C MET A 71 8.26 -8.01 -7.72
N MET A 72 9.33 -8.26 -6.95
CA MET A 72 10.64 -7.64 -7.19
C MET A 72 11.26 -8.09 -8.51
N SER A 73 11.06 -9.35 -8.91
CA SER A 73 11.55 -9.89 -10.19
C SER A 73 10.85 -9.20 -11.37
N TRP A 74 9.52 -9.07 -11.34
CA TRP A 74 8.77 -8.35 -12.37
C TRP A 74 9.23 -6.89 -12.49
N PHE A 75 9.44 -6.19 -11.37
CA PHE A 75 9.96 -4.83 -11.41
C PHE A 75 11.32 -4.74 -12.12
N LYS A 76 12.25 -5.67 -11.83
CA LYS A 76 13.57 -5.72 -12.47
C LYS A 76 13.46 -5.99 -13.97
N LEU A 77 12.60 -6.94 -14.36
CA LEU A 77 12.35 -7.27 -15.76
C LEU A 77 11.75 -6.08 -16.53
N VAL A 78 10.83 -5.34 -15.93
CA VAL A 78 10.31 -4.08 -16.50
C VAL A 78 11.42 -3.07 -16.69
N CYS A 79 12.26 -2.87 -15.65
CA CYS A 79 13.38 -1.93 -15.73
C CYS A 79 14.35 -2.31 -16.86
N GLU A 80 14.69 -3.60 -16.98
CA GLU A 80 15.55 -4.13 -18.04
C GLU A 80 14.92 -3.96 -19.43
N HIS A 81 13.65 -4.33 -19.59
CA HIS A 81 12.92 -4.22 -20.86
C HIS A 81 12.92 -2.78 -21.40
N TYR A 82 12.67 -1.80 -20.53
CA TYR A 82 12.61 -0.40 -20.93
C TYR A 82 13.94 0.34 -20.86
N GLY A 83 15.02 -0.31 -20.40
CA GLY A 83 16.33 0.32 -20.24
C GLY A 83 16.35 1.45 -19.21
N VAL A 84 15.53 1.37 -18.15
CA VAL A 84 15.52 2.33 -17.02
C VAL A 84 16.25 1.75 -15.82
N GLU A 85 16.93 2.61 -15.06
CA GLU A 85 17.59 2.20 -13.83
C GLU A 85 16.60 2.17 -12.67
N GLY A 86 16.35 0.98 -12.13
CA GLY A 86 15.48 0.79 -10.98
C GLY A 86 16.08 -0.16 -9.95
N LYS A 87 15.74 0.05 -8.68
CA LYS A 87 16.11 -0.83 -7.57
C LYS A 87 14.88 -1.21 -6.76
N CYS A 88 14.86 -2.44 -6.26
CA CYS A 88 13.83 -2.89 -5.33
C CYS A 88 14.45 -3.70 -4.19
N ASP A 89 13.89 -3.56 -3.00
CA ASP A 89 14.37 -4.24 -1.79
C ASP A 89 13.25 -4.31 -0.74
N TYR A 90 13.46 -5.09 0.31
CA TYR A 90 12.65 -5.00 1.51
C TYR A 90 12.94 -3.67 2.23
N PHE A 91 11.92 -2.84 2.40
CA PHE A 91 12.02 -1.62 3.20
C PHE A 91 12.07 -1.95 4.70
N ILE A 92 11.20 -2.90 5.10
CA ILE A 92 10.97 -3.40 6.45
C ILE A 92 10.49 -4.85 6.37
N CYS A 93 11.14 -5.77 7.09
CA CYS A 93 10.70 -7.15 7.30
C CYS A 93 10.98 -7.62 8.75
N ASP A 94 10.49 -8.81 9.11
CA ASP A 94 10.49 -9.45 10.44
C ASP A 94 11.69 -9.12 11.36
N GLU A 95 12.92 -9.16 10.83
CA GLU A 95 14.16 -8.96 11.60
C GLU A 95 14.39 -7.49 12.01
N ASP A 96 13.71 -6.54 11.36
CA ASP A 96 13.91 -5.12 11.60
C ASP A 96 13.17 -4.60 12.84
N VAL A 97 12.19 -5.32 13.41
CA VAL A 97 11.07 -4.72 14.17
C VAL A 97 11.12 -4.86 15.72
N GLU A 98 12.18 -5.46 16.29
CA GLU A 98 12.26 -5.75 17.74
C GLU A 98 12.24 -4.47 18.63
N ASP A 99 12.79 -3.33 18.19
CA ASP A 99 12.91 -2.08 18.99
C ASP A 99 12.04 -0.90 18.47
N TRP A 100 10.90 -1.19 17.85
CA TRP A 100 10.22 -0.22 16.95
C TRP A 100 9.03 0.58 17.49
N ASP A 101 8.56 0.33 18.71
CA ASP A 101 7.28 0.91 19.20
C ASP A 101 7.21 2.45 19.13
N ASP A 102 8.36 3.11 19.18
CA ASP A 102 8.45 4.56 18.96
C ASP A 102 9.79 4.96 18.32
N ASN A 103 10.37 4.11 17.46
CA ASN A 103 11.69 4.34 16.87
C ASN A 103 11.64 5.56 15.92
N PRO A 104 12.16 6.73 16.32
CA PRO A 104 11.98 7.94 15.53
C PRO A 104 12.73 7.86 14.20
N LYS A 105 13.79 7.04 14.11
CA LYS A 105 14.59 6.88 12.89
C LYS A 105 13.78 6.20 11.80
N VAL A 106 13.02 5.19 12.16
CA VAL A 106 12.15 4.42 11.26
C VAL A 106 11.04 5.29 10.71
N ILE A 107 10.30 5.94 11.60
CA ILE A 107 9.20 6.83 11.18
C ILE A 107 9.76 7.94 10.29
N THR A 108 10.93 8.48 10.62
CA THR A 108 11.59 9.49 9.77
C THR A 108 11.98 8.91 8.40
N LYS A 109 12.54 7.69 8.35
CA LYS A 109 12.90 6.99 7.09
C LYS A 109 11.65 6.74 6.24
N LEU A 110 10.57 6.22 6.83
CA LEU A 110 9.30 5.96 6.18
C LEU A 110 8.69 7.26 5.63
N LYS A 111 8.61 8.30 6.45
CA LYS A 111 8.10 9.62 6.03
C LYS A 111 8.92 10.21 4.89
N LYS A 112 10.25 10.04 4.90
CA LYS A 112 11.14 10.49 3.83
C LYS A 112 10.90 9.71 2.53
N ALA A 113 10.76 8.39 2.62
CA ALA A 113 10.47 7.54 1.47
C ALA A 113 9.11 7.89 0.84
N ILE A 114 8.04 8.04 1.65
CA ILE A 114 6.71 8.43 1.17
C ILE A 114 6.71 9.81 0.51
N LYS A 115 7.52 10.76 1.02
CA LYS A 115 7.70 12.11 0.46
C LYS A 115 8.58 12.13 -0.80
N SER A 116 9.25 11.04 -1.15
CA SER A 116 10.22 11.00 -2.25
C SER A 116 9.53 10.86 -3.60
N LYS A 117 9.97 11.64 -4.60
CA LYS A 117 9.63 11.44 -6.03
C LYS A 117 10.41 10.31 -6.69
N LYS A 118 11.36 9.72 -5.96
CA LYS A 118 12.24 8.66 -6.47
C LYS A 118 11.96 7.31 -5.84
N GLN A 119 11.09 7.24 -4.84
CA GLN A 119 10.80 6.01 -4.14
C GLN A 119 9.29 5.83 -4.00
N ALA A 120 8.83 4.60 -4.12
CA ALA A 120 7.48 4.19 -3.78
C ALA A 120 7.52 2.93 -2.94
N LEU A 121 6.52 2.75 -2.08
CA LEU A 121 6.45 1.64 -1.15
C LEU A 121 5.16 0.85 -1.37
N ILE A 122 5.24 -0.47 -1.25
CA ILE A 122 4.08 -1.36 -1.25
C ILE A 122 4.06 -2.10 0.09
N TYR A 123 2.93 -2.04 0.78
CA TYR A 123 2.66 -2.85 1.95
C TYR A 123 1.99 -4.16 1.52
N HIS A 124 2.58 -5.29 1.88
CA HIS A 124 2.03 -6.62 1.66
C HIS A 124 1.43 -7.15 2.96
N LEU A 125 0.12 -7.40 2.94
CA LEU A 125 -0.70 -7.94 4.03
C LEU A 125 -1.53 -9.12 3.48
N ASP A 126 -1.24 -10.34 3.91
CA ASP A 126 -2.06 -11.55 3.63
C ASP A 126 -2.42 -11.74 2.14
N ASN A 127 -1.40 -11.87 1.27
CA ASN A 127 -1.52 -11.95 -0.19
C ASN A 127 -2.15 -10.72 -0.87
N HIS A 128 -2.32 -9.64 -0.11
CA HIS A 128 -2.89 -8.40 -0.60
C HIS A 128 -1.88 -7.26 -0.59
N TYR A 129 -1.73 -6.59 -1.73
CA TYR A 129 -0.70 -5.59 -1.95
C TYR A 129 -1.33 -4.21 -2.05
N ASN A 130 -0.84 -3.27 -1.22
CA ASN A 130 -1.35 -1.91 -1.12
C ASN A 130 -0.21 -0.92 -1.32
N VAL A 131 -0.42 0.10 -2.15
CA VAL A 131 0.56 1.18 -2.31
C VAL A 131 0.51 2.09 -1.09
N ILE A 132 1.65 2.44 -0.50
CA ILE A 132 1.68 3.44 0.58
C ILE A 132 1.73 4.84 -0.03
N VAL A 133 0.66 5.62 0.17
CA VAL A 133 0.47 6.91 -0.48
C VAL A 133 0.51 8.10 0.48
N GLY A 134 0.57 7.86 1.78
CA GLY A 134 0.60 8.95 2.75
C GLY A 134 0.71 8.52 4.19
N TYR A 135 0.67 9.51 5.06
CA TYR A 135 0.60 9.33 6.51
C TYR A 135 0.01 10.56 7.17
N PHE A 136 -0.52 10.37 8.37
CA PHE A 136 -0.89 11.48 9.23
C PHE A 136 -0.70 11.13 10.70
N GLU A 137 -0.49 12.17 11.49
CA GLU A 137 -0.37 12.10 12.94
C GLU A 137 -1.40 13.04 13.59
N HIS A 138 -2.01 12.56 14.67
CA HIS A 138 -2.91 13.36 15.48
C HIS A 138 -2.73 13.03 16.97
N ALA A 139 -3.12 13.94 17.85
CA ALA A 139 -3.12 13.68 19.28
C ALA A 139 -4.04 12.51 19.64
N THR A 140 -3.64 11.68 20.60
CA THR A 140 -4.49 10.62 21.18
C THR A 140 -5.72 11.22 21.87
N ASP A 141 -5.54 12.40 22.45
CA ASP A 141 -6.58 13.19 23.12
C ASP A 141 -7.05 14.31 22.17
N PRO A 142 -8.33 14.34 21.77
CA PRO A 142 -8.88 15.40 20.91
C PRO A 142 -8.71 16.81 21.48
N ASP A 143 -8.74 16.98 22.80
CA ASP A 143 -8.56 18.30 23.43
C ASP A 143 -7.13 18.82 23.29
N LYS A 144 -6.20 17.93 22.92
CA LYS A 144 -4.79 18.22 22.64
C LYS A 144 -4.46 18.25 21.15
N ALA A 145 -5.47 18.35 20.27
CA ALA A 145 -5.28 18.29 18.82
C ALA A 145 -4.29 19.32 18.24
N TYR A 146 -3.98 20.40 18.96
CA TYR A 146 -2.99 21.41 18.54
C TYR A 146 -1.83 21.58 19.52
N ASP A 147 -1.75 20.71 20.55
CA ASP A 147 -0.65 20.71 21.51
C ASP A 147 0.58 20.03 20.89
N PRO A 148 1.73 20.73 20.79
CA PRO A 148 2.96 20.17 20.21
C PRO A 148 3.60 19.07 21.08
N ASP A 149 3.28 18.99 22.37
CA ASP A 149 3.81 17.95 23.26
C ASP A 149 2.80 16.81 23.50
N ALA A 150 1.69 16.79 22.76
CA ALA A 150 0.71 15.72 22.81
C ALA A 150 1.30 14.36 22.41
N GLN A 151 0.85 13.30 23.09
CA GLN A 151 1.09 11.94 22.63
C GLN A 151 0.37 11.72 21.29
N LEU A 152 1.09 11.25 20.28
CA LEU A 152 0.58 11.12 18.92
C LEU A 152 0.21 9.68 18.57
N GLN A 153 -0.91 9.53 17.85
CA GLN A 153 -1.21 8.35 17.06
C GLN A 153 -0.77 8.58 15.62
N ARG A 154 -0.21 7.52 15.01
CA ARG A 154 0.33 7.57 13.65
C ARG A 154 -0.43 6.61 12.75
N TRP A 155 -0.74 7.08 11.55
CA TRP A 155 -1.51 6.36 10.56
C TRP A 155 -0.79 6.39 9.24
N ILE A 156 -0.89 5.28 8.52
CA ILE A 156 -0.43 5.14 7.14
C ILE A 156 -1.65 5.15 6.25
N VAL A 157 -1.55 5.87 5.14
CA VAL A 157 -2.59 5.93 4.12
C VAL A 157 -2.19 5.03 2.97
N LEU A 158 -3.11 4.15 2.60
CA LEU A 158 -2.94 3.08 1.63
C LEU A 158 -3.80 3.36 0.40
N GLY A 159 -3.24 3.09 -0.76
CA GLY A 159 -3.89 3.09 -2.06
C GLY A 159 -4.24 1.67 -2.47
N GLU A 160 -5.52 1.44 -2.71
CA GLU A 160 -6.12 0.13 -2.98
C GLU A 160 -6.48 -0.02 -4.46
N HIS A 161 -6.09 -1.14 -5.06
CA HIS A 161 -6.28 -1.43 -6.48
C HIS A 161 -7.32 -2.55 -6.76
N SER A 162 -7.65 -3.38 -5.77
CA SER A 162 -8.68 -4.43 -5.90
C SER A 162 -9.91 -4.11 -5.06
N ASP A 163 -11.01 -4.84 -5.26
CA ASP A 163 -12.20 -4.76 -4.39
C ASP A 163 -12.02 -5.50 -3.04
N TYR A 164 -10.77 -5.76 -2.63
CA TYR A 164 -10.49 -6.48 -1.38
C TYR A 164 -11.22 -5.85 -0.20
N ASN A 165 -11.95 -6.70 0.52
CA ASN A 165 -12.73 -6.33 1.68
C ASN A 165 -12.33 -7.22 2.86
N ARG A 166 -11.53 -6.67 3.78
CA ARG A 166 -11.08 -7.37 5.00
C ARG A 166 -12.21 -7.89 5.89
N LEU A 167 -13.44 -7.38 5.75
CA LEU A 167 -14.58 -7.92 6.48
C LEU A 167 -15.02 -9.30 5.97
N GLU A 168 -14.61 -9.66 4.75
CA GLU A 168 -14.92 -10.96 4.17
C GLU A 168 -14.23 -12.12 4.88
N ASP A 169 -13.14 -11.83 5.59
CA ASP A 169 -12.42 -12.78 6.43
C ASP A 169 -13.18 -13.14 7.72
N PHE A 170 -14.29 -12.45 8.02
CA PHE A 170 -15.13 -12.70 9.19
C PHE A 170 -16.53 -13.21 8.79
N PRO A 171 -16.77 -14.53 8.73
CA PRO A 171 -18.01 -15.12 8.21
C PRO A 171 -19.29 -14.63 8.89
N ALA A 172 -19.21 -14.30 10.18
CA ALA A 172 -20.32 -13.75 10.95
C ALA A 172 -20.71 -12.33 10.49
N ILE A 173 -19.73 -11.51 10.11
CA ILE A 173 -19.93 -10.15 9.60
C ILE A 173 -20.48 -10.22 8.18
N ASN A 174 -19.96 -11.11 7.33
CA ASN A 174 -20.49 -11.36 5.99
C ASN A 174 -21.97 -11.72 6.00
N LYS A 175 -22.38 -12.62 6.91
CA LYS A 175 -23.78 -13.02 7.01
C LYS A 175 -24.70 -11.87 7.43
N ILE A 176 -24.21 -10.94 8.24
CA ILE A 176 -24.94 -9.71 8.62
C ILE A 176 -25.00 -8.74 7.44
N LEU A 177 -23.89 -8.55 6.73
CA LEU A 177 -23.83 -7.70 5.53
C LEU A 177 -24.75 -8.22 4.42
N GLU A 178 -24.80 -9.53 4.18
CA GLU A 178 -25.71 -10.20 3.23
C GLU A 178 -27.19 -9.91 3.52
N ILE A 179 -27.56 -9.85 4.80
CA ILE A 179 -28.93 -9.50 5.23
C ILE A 179 -29.21 -8.02 4.95
N LEU A 180 -28.23 -7.13 5.17
CA LEU A 180 -28.33 -5.69 4.92
C LEU A 180 -28.34 -5.37 3.41
N LYS A 181 -27.68 -6.17 2.56
CA LYS A 181 -27.69 -6.06 1.08
C LYS A 181 -29.09 -6.11 0.45
N ARG A 182 -30.07 -6.73 1.11
CA ARG A 182 -31.43 -6.89 0.54
C ARG A 182 -32.28 -5.63 0.56
N GLY A 183 -31.90 -4.59 1.30
CA GLY A 183 -32.74 -3.41 1.56
C GLY A 183 -32.32 -2.13 0.86
N ASP A 184 -31.03 -1.96 0.53
CA ASP A 184 -30.50 -0.69 0.05
C ASP A 184 -29.67 -0.87 -1.23
N ARG A 185 -30.05 -0.16 -2.30
CA ARG A 185 -29.36 -0.18 -3.60
C ARG A 185 -28.10 0.68 -3.62
N TYR A 186 -27.85 1.45 -2.56
CA TYR A 186 -26.67 2.30 -2.36
C TYR A 186 -26.02 1.95 -1.02
N ASN A 187 -25.48 0.74 -0.93
CA ASN A 187 -24.92 0.17 0.28
C ASN A 187 -23.71 1.00 0.80
N LEU A 188 -23.99 2.04 1.59
CA LEU A 188 -22.98 2.90 2.24
C LEU A 188 -21.95 2.11 3.07
N LEU A 189 -22.31 0.92 3.53
CA LEU A 189 -21.39 -0.01 4.21
C LEU A 189 -20.37 -0.60 3.24
N TYR A 190 -20.78 -0.94 2.02
CA TYR A 190 -19.88 -1.47 1.00
C TYR A 190 -18.99 -0.36 0.46
N ASP A 191 -19.55 0.82 0.16
CA ASP A 191 -18.77 2.02 -0.26
C ASP A 191 -17.71 2.45 0.78
N ARG A 192 -17.95 2.17 2.08
CA ARG A 192 -16.97 2.41 3.16
C ARG A 192 -15.89 1.33 3.25
N CYS A 193 -16.17 0.12 2.79
CA CYS A 193 -15.26 -1.02 2.87
C CYS A 193 -14.39 -1.19 1.62
N THR A 194 -14.72 -0.50 0.53
CA THR A 194 -14.03 -0.57 -0.76
C THR A 194 -13.44 0.77 -1.20
N ALA A 195 -13.12 1.65 -0.26
CA ALA A 195 -12.53 2.95 -0.61
C ALA A 195 -11.16 2.75 -1.30
N PRO A 196 -10.90 3.43 -2.43
CA PRO A 196 -9.61 3.35 -3.14
C PRO A 196 -8.45 3.88 -2.29
N VAL A 197 -8.78 4.62 -1.23
CA VAL A 197 -7.84 5.14 -0.25
C VAL A 197 -8.39 4.84 1.13
N TRP A 198 -7.61 4.13 1.94
CA TRP A 198 -7.94 3.81 3.32
C TRP A 198 -6.73 4.03 4.23
N SER A 199 -6.93 3.95 5.55
CA SER A 199 -5.83 4.18 6.49
C SER A 199 -5.79 3.13 7.59
N ILE A 200 -4.57 2.75 7.97
CA ILE A 200 -4.29 1.77 9.01
C ILE A 200 -3.36 2.38 10.07
N ARG A 201 -3.52 1.97 11.33
CA ARG A 201 -2.62 2.42 12.40
C ARG A 201 -1.24 1.82 12.18
N TRP A 202 -0.21 2.64 12.37
CA TRP A 202 1.18 2.19 12.33
C TRP A 202 1.45 0.99 13.26
N ARG A 203 0.87 1.04 14.47
CA ARG A 203 0.97 -0.07 15.43
C ARG A 203 0.38 -1.38 14.90
N THR A 204 -0.66 -1.31 14.06
CA THR A 204 -1.26 -2.50 13.45
C THR A 204 -0.32 -3.07 12.39
N ILE A 205 0.20 -2.24 11.48
CA ILE A 205 1.22 -2.69 10.51
C ILE A 205 2.39 -3.37 11.24
N ARG A 206 2.91 -2.76 12.31
CA ARG A 206 3.98 -3.37 13.12
C ARG A 206 3.59 -4.75 13.65
N HIS A 207 2.40 -4.86 14.22
CA HIS A 207 1.92 -6.14 14.75
C HIS A 207 1.86 -7.19 13.64
N ASP A 208 1.37 -6.82 12.46
CA ASP A 208 1.26 -7.70 11.31
C ASP A 208 2.66 -8.14 10.83
N LEU A 209 3.62 -7.21 10.71
CA LEU A 209 5.02 -7.48 10.33
C LEU A 209 5.78 -8.37 11.32
N ILE A 210 5.41 -8.41 12.60
CA ILE A 210 6.10 -9.25 13.61
C ILE A 210 5.51 -10.65 13.68
N ASN A 211 4.19 -10.75 13.51
CA ASN A 211 3.46 -11.98 13.85
C ASN A 211 3.07 -12.80 12.62
N THR A 212 3.20 -12.24 11.42
CA THR A 212 2.76 -12.91 10.20
C THR A 212 3.92 -13.06 9.21
N PRO A 213 4.37 -14.30 8.94
CA PRO A 213 5.43 -14.55 7.97
C PRO A 213 5.09 -13.97 6.59
N ASN A 214 6.10 -13.42 5.91
CA ASN A 214 6.04 -12.81 4.57
C ASN A 214 5.37 -11.43 4.48
N HIS A 215 4.77 -10.92 5.55
CA HIS A 215 4.28 -9.53 5.58
C HIS A 215 5.48 -8.60 5.59
N CYS A 216 5.47 -7.61 4.70
CA CYS A 216 6.58 -6.69 4.57
C CYS A 216 6.13 -5.35 4.00
N ILE A 217 7.03 -4.38 4.07
CA ILE A 217 6.97 -3.20 3.20
C ILE A 217 8.07 -3.35 2.17
N LEU A 218 7.70 -3.42 0.89
CA LEU A 218 8.62 -3.39 -0.24
C LEU A 218 8.94 -1.95 -0.61
N MET A 219 10.17 -1.71 -1.04
CA MET A 219 10.64 -0.44 -1.59
C MET A 219 11.02 -0.61 -3.05
N PHE A 220 10.65 0.38 -3.86
CA PHE A 220 11.04 0.52 -5.26
C PHE A 220 11.60 1.92 -5.47
N GLU A 221 12.69 2.05 -6.24
CA GLU A 221 13.44 3.29 -6.43
C GLU A 221 13.92 3.48 -7.88
N LYS A 222 14.01 4.74 -8.31
CA LYS A 222 14.68 5.21 -9.54
C LYS A 222 15.89 6.11 -9.27
#